data_AF-Q01YR1-F1
#
_entry.id   AF-Q01YR1-F1
#
_cell.length_a   1.000
_cell.length_b   1.000
_cell.length_c   1.000
_cell.angle_alpha   90.00
_cell.angle_beta   90.00
_cell.angle_gamma   90.00
#
_symmetry.space_group_name_H-M   'P 1'
#
loop_
_entity.id
_entity.type
_entity.pdbx_description
1 polymer ?
#
loop_
_entity_poly.entity_id
_entity_poly.type
_entity_poly.pdbx_seq_one_letter_code
_entity_poly.pdbx_strand_id
1 'polypeptide(L)'
;MTSPFPGQSGGHRRTLEKVLSAGPMSLAGALQAASEIAAALREIHERGHAHGKVAAAAIEMTTGGAELLPPRSWDQSDAGRDIRDFGALLFQMLTGAQPRAGELPGPSRLPGPRTGPAGLRVSAIQLAGNCVGEGSFQPTMQQVLTELRLLAVLLKMQEKGEFRLLASPPVPAAPFLVAPPEAAEDPTDEPDCEAHAGGETAIPVVPLGPGSFGQPTPKVLSDVAPRGAPCPKCDSSPVYVSRPRSRFEAFLVRMSVPICRCHSCYHRYLVFSVFKIRKEMPAGYERRRRPHRRKR
;
A
#
# COMPACT_ATOMS: atom_id res chain seq x y z
N MET A 1 -22.41 -60.42 0.73
CA MET A 1 -22.53 -58.97 0.95
C MET A 1 -21.15 -58.35 0.75
N THR A 2 -20.89 -57.91 -0.47
CA THR A 2 -19.63 -57.32 -0.92
C THR A 2 -19.71 -55.81 -0.72
N SER A 3 -18.97 -55.28 0.24
CA SER A 3 -18.79 -53.84 0.40
C SER A 3 -17.78 -53.32 -0.64
N PRO A 4 -18.13 -52.32 -1.46
CA PRO A 4 -17.16 -51.63 -2.30
C PRO A 4 -16.57 -50.47 -1.49
N PHE A 5 -15.32 -50.60 -1.05
CA PHE A 5 -14.56 -49.43 -0.61
C PHE A 5 -14.11 -48.65 -1.86
N PRO A 6 -14.49 -47.38 -2.03
CA PRO A 6 -14.04 -46.59 -3.16
C PRO A 6 -12.56 -46.25 -3.01
N GLY A 7 -11.79 -46.63 -4.03
CA GLY A 7 -10.59 -45.96 -4.53
C GLY A 7 -9.70 -45.24 -3.50
N GLN A 8 -8.73 -45.98 -2.95
CA GLN A 8 -7.43 -45.38 -2.65
C GLN A 8 -6.80 -44.97 -3.98
N SER A 9 -7.11 -43.75 -4.43
CA SER A 9 -6.28 -43.05 -5.38
C SER A 9 -4.95 -42.79 -4.67
N GLY A 10 -3.97 -43.66 -4.90
CA GLY A 10 -2.56 -43.49 -4.54
C GLY A 10 -1.91 -42.31 -5.28
N GLY A 11 -2.61 -41.17 -5.35
CA GLY A 11 -2.08 -39.91 -5.82
C GLY A 11 -0.90 -39.57 -4.93
N HIS A 12 0.29 -39.54 -5.51
CA HIS A 12 1.50 -39.27 -4.78
C HIS A 12 1.36 -37.97 -3.99
N ARG A 13 1.38 -38.05 -2.66
CA ARG A 13 1.39 -36.87 -1.79
C ARG A 13 2.56 -35.99 -2.20
N ARG A 14 2.25 -34.85 -2.82
CA ARG A 14 3.24 -33.87 -3.24
C ARG A 14 3.37 -32.87 -2.11
N THR A 15 4.46 -32.95 -1.36
CA THR A 15 4.74 -31.97 -0.31
C THR A 15 5.23 -30.67 -0.93
N LEU A 16 5.08 -29.55 -0.21
CA LEU A 16 5.65 -28.27 -0.62
C LEU A 16 7.18 -28.37 -0.77
N GLU A 17 7.85 -29.18 0.05
CA GLU A 17 9.28 -29.48 -0.09
C GLU A 17 9.64 -30.02 -1.49
N LYS A 18 8.87 -30.98 -2.02
CA LYS A 18 9.06 -31.50 -3.40
C LYS A 18 8.74 -30.46 -4.48
N VAL A 19 7.90 -29.46 -4.18
CA VAL A 19 7.68 -28.33 -5.10
C VAL A 19 8.90 -27.42 -5.10
N LEU A 20 9.43 -27.09 -3.93
CA LEU A 20 10.57 -26.20 -3.76
C LEU A 20 11.89 -26.80 -4.25
N SER A 21 12.02 -28.13 -4.29
CA SER A 21 13.17 -28.79 -4.92
C SER A 21 13.26 -28.55 -6.44
N ALA A 22 12.16 -28.16 -7.09
CA ALA A 22 12.16 -27.75 -8.50
C ALA A 22 12.52 -26.26 -8.70
N GLY A 23 12.63 -25.49 -7.62
CA GLY A 23 12.97 -24.06 -7.65
C GLY A 23 11.94 -23.17 -6.93
N PRO A 24 12.15 -21.84 -6.96
CA PRO A 24 11.22 -20.88 -6.37
C PRO A 24 9.86 -20.93 -7.04
N MET A 25 8.81 -20.66 -6.26
CA MET A 25 7.45 -20.60 -6.77
C MET A 25 7.20 -19.30 -7.56
N SER A 26 6.22 -19.37 -8.46
CA SER A 26 5.64 -18.16 -9.04
C SER A 26 5.06 -17.29 -7.92
N LEU A 27 5.06 -15.96 -8.11
CA LEU A 27 4.59 -15.04 -7.07
C LEU A 27 3.12 -15.31 -6.72
N ALA A 28 2.27 -15.55 -7.73
CA ALA A 28 0.87 -15.91 -7.52
C ALA A 28 0.72 -17.20 -6.71
N GLY A 29 1.47 -18.25 -7.08
CA GLY A 29 1.43 -19.55 -6.38
C GLY A 29 1.92 -19.45 -4.94
N ALA A 30 3.00 -18.71 -4.70
CA ALA A 30 3.53 -18.48 -3.36
C ALA A 30 2.54 -17.71 -2.47
N LEU A 31 1.92 -16.63 -2.99
CA LEU A 31 0.95 -15.84 -2.23
C LEU A 31 -0.33 -16.63 -1.91
N GLN A 32 -0.79 -17.48 -2.84
CA GLN A 32 -1.94 -18.35 -2.61
C GLN A 32 -1.63 -19.37 -1.52
N ALA A 33 -0.57 -20.18 -1.69
CA ALA A 33 -0.19 -21.19 -0.72
C ALA A 33 0.07 -20.59 0.67
N ALA A 34 0.79 -19.47 0.72
CA ALA A 34 1.04 -18.73 1.97
C ALA A 34 -0.25 -18.26 2.65
N SER A 35 -1.24 -17.81 1.89
CA SER A 35 -2.53 -17.37 2.43
C SER A 35 -3.32 -18.52 3.06
N GLU A 36 -3.28 -19.70 2.45
CA GLU A 36 -3.95 -20.92 2.95
C GLU A 36 -3.29 -21.41 4.24
N ILE A 37 -1.96 -21.49 4.26
CA ILE A 37 -1.18 -21.84 5.45
C ILE A 37 -1.39 -20.82 6.58
N ALA A 38 -1.37 -19.52 6.26
CA ALA A 38 -1.57 -18.48 7.26
C ALA A 38 -2.99 -18.49 7.85
N ALA A 39 -4.00 -18.86 7.05
CA ALA A 39 -5.37 -19.03 7.55
C ALA A 39 -5.48 -20.21 8.51
N ALA A 40 -4.85 -21.35 8.20
CA ALA A 40 -4.82 -22.51 9.09
C ALA A 40 -4.11 -22.20 10.41
N LEU A 41 -2.96 -21.53 10.37
CA LEU A 41 -2.23 -21.12 11.58
C LEU A 41 -3.02 -20.12 12.43
N ARG A 42 -3.72 -19.16 11.79
CA ARG A 42 -4.58 -18.23 12.52
C ARG A 42 -5.67 -18.98 13.29
N GLU A 43 -6.34 -19.95 12.64
CA GLU A 43 -7.39 -20.73 13.28
C GLU A 43 -6.86 -21.54 14.47
N ILE A 44 -5.66 -22.11 14.35
CA ILE A 44 -4.98 -22.80 15.45
C ILE A 44 -4.71 -21.83 16.61
N HIS A 45 -4.19 -20.63 16.31
CA HIS A 45 -3.88 -19.60 17.31
C HIS A 45 -5.12 -19.03 17.99
N GLU A 46 -6.24 -18.86 17.25
CA GLU A 46 -7.53 -18.41 17.78
C GLU A 46 -8.11 -19.38 18.81
N ARG A 47 -7.76 -20.67 18.72
CA ARG A 47 -8.14 -21.70 19.70
C ARG A 47 -7.17 -21.78 20.89
N GLY A 48 -6.15 -20.92 20.95
CA GLY A 48 -5.15 -20.90 22.01
C GLY A 48 -4.07 -21.97 21.89
N HIS A 49 -3.92 -22.58 20.71
CA HIS A 49 -2.87 -23.56 20.42
C HIS A 49 -1.80 -22.97 19.49
N ALA A 50 -0.67 -23.67 19.39
CA ALA A 50 0.34 -23.43 18.38
C ALA A 50 0.69 -24.75 17.68
N HIS A 51 1.04 -24.67 16.40
CA HIS A 51 1.36 -25.82 15.57
C HIS A 51 2.73 -26.42 15.91
N GLY A 52 3.72 -25.59 16.20
CA GLY A 52 5.05 -25.95 16.71
C GLY A 52 6.05 -26.47 15.68
N LYS A 53 5.60 -26.85 14.49
CA LYS A 53 6.44 -27.37 13.39
C LYS A 53 5.95 -26.92 12.02
N VAL A 54 6.11 -25.64 11.69
CA VAL A 54 5.76 -25.12 10.36
C VAL A 54 6.96 -25.29 9.43
N ALA A 55 6.87 -26.21 8.47
CA ALA A 55 7.96 -26.48 7.52
C ALA A 55 7.42 -26.98 6.19
N ALA A 56 8.22 -26.89 5.13
CA ALA A 56 7.80 -27.32 3.78
C ALA A 56 7.41 -28.81 3.71
N ALA A 57 8.00 -29.66 4.57
CA ALA A 57 7.65 -31.08 4.68
C ALA A 57 6.30 -31.31 5.40
N ALA A 58 5.83 -30.35 6.20
CA ALA A 58 4.56 -30.41 6.93
C ALA A 58 3.38 -29.88 6.10
N ILE A 59 3.60 -29.51 4.84
CA ILE A 59 2.59 -28.92 3.96
C ILE A 59 2.36 -29.85 2.78
N GLU A 60 1.11 -30.25 2.60
CA GLU A 60 0.65 -31.04 1.48
C GLU A 60 0.09 -30.12 0.39
N MET A 61 0.55 -30.31 -0.85
CA MET A 61 0.04 -29.60 -2.02
C MET A 61 -1.04 -30.46 -2.67
N THR A 62 -2.29 -30.09 -2.45
CA THR A 62 -3.46 -30.76 -3.01
C THR A 62 -3.98 -30.01 -4.24
N THR A 63 -4.97 -30.57 -4.93
CA THR A 63 -5.72 -29.82 -5.97
C THR A 63 -6.50 -28.64 -5.40
N GLY A 64 -6.81 -28.66 -4.10
CA GLY A 64 -7.52 -27.61 -3.39
C GLY A 64 -6.64 -26.51 -2.81
N GLY A 65 -5.31 -26.66 -2.83
CA GLY A 65 -4.36 -25.70 -2.28
C GLY A 65 -3.30 -26.35 -1.39
N ALA A 66 -2.55 -25.50 -0.70
CA ALA A 66 -1.59 -25.87 0.33
C ALA A 66 -2.32 -26.12 1.66
N GLU A 67 -2.20 -27.34 2.16
CA GLU A 67 -2.82 -27.76 3.41
C GLU A 67 -1.73 -28.02 4.46
N LEU A 68 -1.85 -27.37 5.61
CA LEU A 68 -0.96 -27.61 6.74
C LEU A 68 -1.40 -28.90 7.45
N LEU A 69 -0.54 -29.91 7.43
CA LEU A 69 -0.83 -31.18 8.09
C LEU A 69 -0.95 -30.97 9.61
N PRO A 70 -1.84 -31.68 10.31
CA PRO A 70 -2.00 -31.54 11.75
C PRO A 70 -0.69 -31.87 12.50
N PRO A 71 -0.40 -31.18 13.62
CA PRO A 71 0.78 -31.47 14.39
C PRO A 71 0.66 -32.85 15.06
N ARG A 72 1.79 -33.54 15.23
CA ARG A 72 1.83 -34.86 15.88
C ARG A 72 1.48 -34.79 17.37
N SER A 73 1.74 -33.65 17.99
CA SER A 73 1.45 -33.33 19.38
C SER A 73 1.24 -31.82 19.50
N TRP A 74 0.24 -31.42 20.29
CA TRP A 74 0.02 -30.03 20.67
C TRP A 74 0.90 -29.66 21.89
N ASP A 75 2.19 -29.97 21.80
CA ASP A 75 3.16 -29.63 22.87
C ASP A 75 3.15 -28.12 23.12
N GLN A 76 3.80 -27.66 24.21
CA GLN A 76 3.94 -26.25 24.61
C GLN A 76 4.73 -25.41 23.58
N SER A 77 4.18 -25.31 22.38
CA SER A 77 4.70 -24.53 21.28
C SER A 77 4.20 -23.11 21.43
N ASP A 78 5.07 -22.16 21.10
CA ASP A 78 4.77 -20.74 21.13
C ASP A 78 4.21 -20.31 19.76
N ALA A 79 3.11 -19.57 19.74
CA ALA A 79 2.57 -18.98 18.51
C ALA A 79 3.59 -18.09 17.79
N GLY A 80 4.48 -17.44 18.56
CA GLY A 80 5.62 -16.69 18.02
C GLY A 80 6.57 -17.56 17.18
N ARG A 81 6.76 -18.84 17.56
CA ARG A 81 7.56 -19.79 16.77
C ARG A 81 6.90 -20.11 15.44
N ASP A 82 5.60 -20.36 15.43
CA ASP A 82 4.86 -20.61 14.18
C ASP A 82 4.97 -19.45 13.21
N ILE A 83 4.91 -18.21 13.71
CA ILE A 83 5.04 -17.00 12.87
C ILE A 83 6.46 -16.91 12.29
N ARG A 84 7.51 -17.20 13.06
CA ARG A 84 8.91 -17.20 12.56
C ARG A 84 9.09 -18.29 11.50
N ASP A 85 8.65 -19.51 11.80
CA ASP A 85 8.77 -20.64 10.90
C ASP A 85 7.96 -20.41 9.61
N PHE A 86 6.78 -19.80 9.70
CA PHE A 86 6.00 -19.32 8.56
C PHE A 86 6.77 -18.28 7.73
N GLY A 87 7.39 -17.30 8.37
CA GLY A 87 8.20 -16.29 7.70
C GLY A 87 9.36 -16.90 6.91
N ALA A 88 10.06 -17.85 7.52
CA ALA A 88 11.14 -18.57 6.85
C ALA A 88 10.65 -19.37 5.64
N LEU A 89 9.50 -20.04 5.79
CA LEU A 89 8.86 -20.76 4.70
C LEU A 89 8.43 -19.83 3.55
N LEU A 90 7.83 -18.68 3.85
CA LEU A 90 7.43 -17.70 2.84
C LEU A 90 8.65 -17.18 2.06
N PHE A 91 9.76 -16.91 2.76
CA PHE A 91 11.01 -16.57 2.10
C PHE A 91 11.46 -17.69 1.17
N GLN A 92 11.47 -18.94 1.64
CA GLN A 92 11.86 -20.10 0.85
C GLN A 92 10.97 -20.28 -0.39
N MET A 93 9.66 -20.08 -0.29
CA MET A 93 8.75 -20.13 -1.45
C MET A 93 9.10 -19.07 -2.50
N LEU A 94 9.53 -17.88 -2.08
CA LEU A 94 9.79 -16.75 -2.97
C LEU A 94 11.20 -16.74 -3.56
N THR A 95 12.18 -17.31 -2.87
CA THR A 95 13.60 -17.26 -3.29
C THR A 95 14.15 -18.61 -3.70
N GLY A 96 13.51 -19.70 -3.28
CA GLY A 96 14.03 -21.07 -3.41
C GLY A 96 15.15 -21.39 -2.42
N ALA A 97 15.55 -20.43 -1.58
CA ALA A 97 16.63 -20.57 -0.61
C ALA A 97 16.09 -20.57 0.82
N GLN A 98 16.72 -21.33 1.71
CA GLN A 98 16.49 -21.17 3.14
C GLN A 98 17.08 -19.84 3.61
N PRO A 99 16.40 -19.10 4.50
CA PRO A 99 16.98 -17.90 5.07
C PRO A 99 18.18 -18.29 5.95
N ARG A 100 19.35 -17.71 5.69
CA ARG A 100 20.48 -17.85 6.62
C ARG A 100 20.23 -16.99 7.84
N ALA A 101 20.79 -17.41 8.98
CA ALA A 101 20.70 -16.64 10.21
C ALA A 101 21.20 -15.20 9.99
N GLY A 102 20.34 -14.20 10.26
CA GLY A 102 20.64 -12.78 10.06
C GLY A 102 20.54 -12.25 8.63
N GLU A 103 20.18 -13.06 7.63
CA GLU A 103 20.13 -12.66 6.22
C GLU A 103 18.74 -12.14 5.79
N LEU A 104 17.71 -12.39 6.61
CA LEU A 104 16.40 -11.83 6.33
C LEU A 104 16.41 -10.31 6.56
N PRO A 105 15.89 -9.53 5.60
CA PRO A 105 15.79 -8.10 5.78
C PRO A 105 14.96 -7.85 7.03
N GLY A 106 15.55 -7.13 7.99
CA GLY A 106 14.77 -6.56 9.09
C GLY A 106 13.71 -5.58 8.56
N PRO A 107 13.03 -4.81 9.42
CA PRO A 107 12.03 -3.82 9.00
C PRO A 107 12.56 -2.71 8.05
N SER A 108 13.85 -2.75 7.71
CA SER A 108 14.53 -1.90 6.74
C SER A 108 14.26 -2.37 5.29
N ARG A 109 13.76 -1.45 4.47
CA ARG A 109 13.34 -1.70 3.09
C ARG A 109 14.51 -2.16 2.22
N LEU A 110 14.37 -3.34 1.61
CA LEU A 110 15.22 -3.78 0.50
C LEU A 110 15.22 -2.75 -0.65
N PRO A 111 16.38 -2.42 -1.23
CA PRO A 111 16.46 -1.69 -2.50
C PRO A 111 15.84 -2.55 -3.61
N GLY A 112 14.93 -1.98 -4.42
CA GLY A 112 14.34 -2.71 -5.52
C GLY A 112 13.26 -1.95 -6.29
N PRO A 113 12.76 -2.52 -7.41
CA PRO A 113 11.65 -1.95 -8.17
C PRO A 113 10.46 -1.72 -7.26
N ARG A 114 9.91 -0.50 -7.24
CA ARG A 114 8.77 -0.15 -6.37
C ARG A 114 7.41 -0.42 -7.02
N THR A 115 7.41 -0.84 -8.28
CA THR A 115 6.22 -1.00 -9.11
C THR A 115 6.29 -2.31 -9.88
N GLY A 116 5.12 -2.89 -10.18
CA GLY A 116 5.01 -4.12 -10.95
C GLY A 116 5.25 -5.40 -10.12
N PRO A 117 5.24 -6.58 -10.78
CA PRO A 117 5.37 -7.88 -10.11
C PRO A 117 6.67 -8.04 -9.30
N ALA A 118 7.77 -7.44 -9.77
CA ALA A 118 9.05 -7.45 -9.06
C ALA A 118 8.96 -6.70 -7.72
N GLY A 119 8.27 -5.55 -7.67
CA GLY A 119 8.05 -4.81 -6.44
C GLY A 119 7.15 -5.53 -5.45
N LEU A 120 6.11 -6.21 -5.95
CA LEU A 120 5.25 -7.05 -5.11
C LEU A 120 6.04 -8.23 -4.50
N ARG A 121 6.96 -8.84 -5.26
CA ARG A 121 7.85 -9.89 -4.74
C ARG A 121 8.76 -9.34 -3.63
N VAL A 122 9.34 -8.15 -3.81
CA VAL A 122 10.15 -7.50 -2.77
C VAL A 122 9.33 -7.23 -1.52
N SER A 123 8.08 -6.75 -1.65
CA SER A 123 7.18 -6.56 -0.51
C SER A 123 6.83 -7.86 0.21
N ALA A 124 6.61 -8.95 -0.53
CA ALA A 124 6.36 -10.27 0.06
C ALA A 124 7.59 -10.80 0.83
N ILE A 125 8.81 -10.56 0.31
CA ILE A 125 10.06 -10.89 1.01
C ILE A 125 10.23 -10.05 2.29
N GLN A 126 9.85 -8.77 2.27
CA GLN A 126 9.86 -7.93 3.47
C GLN A 126 8.87 -8.43 4.53
N LEU A 127 7.68 -8.87 4.12
CA LEU A 127 6.71 -9.49 5.03
C LEU A 127 7.30 -10.76 5.68
N ALA A 128 7.98 -11.60 4.90
CA ALA A 128 8.69 -12.76 5.44
C ALA A 128 9.74 -12.36 6.49
N GLY A 129 10.53 -11.32 6.22
CA GLY A 129 11.50 -10.77 7.16
C GLY A 129 10.87 -10.24 8.46
N ASN A 130 9.74 -9.54 8.36
CA ASN A 130 8.99 -9.06 9.53
C ASN A 130 8.45 -10.19 10.42
N CYS A 131 8.19 -11.37 9.85
CA CYS A 131 7.73 -12.54 10.60
C CYS A 131 8.88 -13.21 11.38
N VAL A 132 10.10 -13.17 10.85
CA VAL A 132 11.29 -13.80 11.46
C VAL A 132 12.05 -12.89 12.40
N GLY A 133 11.99 -11.57 12.18
CA GLY A 133 12.75 -10.60 12.96
C GLY A 133 12.50 -10.68 14.47
N GLU A 134 13.57 -10.57 15.25
CA GLU A 134 13.56 -10.54 16.72
C GLU A 134 13.20 -9.15 17.26
N GLY A 135 12.17 -8.52 16.67
CA GLY A 135 11.68 -7.21 17.09
C GLY A 135 10.66 -7.30 18.21
N SER A 136 10.46 -6.20 18.94
CA SER A 136 9.45 -6.07 20.00
C SER A 136 7.99 -6.15 19.49
N PHE A 137 7.78 -6.19 18.17
CA PHE A 137 6.46 -6.31 17.55
C PHE A 137 6.50 -7.35 16.42
N GLN A 138 6.37 -8.62 16.78
CA GLN A 138 6.09 -9.69 15.82
C GLN A 138 4.62 -9.60 15.36
N PRO A 139 4.32 -9.71 14.05
CA PRO A 139 2.94 -9.61 13.58
C PRO A 139 2.11 -10.84 13.99
N THR A 140 0.81 -10.66 14.20
CA THR A 140 -0.10 -11.81 14.40
C THR A 140 -0.42 -12.49 13.07
N MET A 141 -0.82 -13.77 13.08
CA MET A 141 -1.18 -14.47 11.83
C MET A 141 -2.34 -13.81 11.06
N GLN A 142 -3.28 -13.16 11.76
CA GLN A 142 -4.32 -12.37 11.11
C GLN A 142 -3.77 -11.16 10.34
N GLN A 143 -2.73 -10.52 10.90
CA GLN A 143 -2.05 -9.40 10.25
C GLN A 143 -1.30 -9.86 9.00
N VAL A 144 -0.53 -10.94 9.14
CA VAL A 144 0.20 -11.59 8.03
C VAL A 144 -0.76 -11.98 6.91
N LEU A 145 -1.87 -12.65 7.23
CA LEU A 145 -2.89 -13.04 6.25
C LEU A 145 -3.50 -11.85 5.51
N THR A 146 -3.72 -10.72 6.22
CA THR A 146 -4.24 -9.50 5.61
C THR A 146 -3.25 -8.93 4.59
N GLU A 147 -1.97 -8.88 4.93
CA GLU A 147 -0.93 -8.39 4.01
C GLU A 147 -0.80 -9.29 2.77
N LEU A 148 -0.81 -10.61 2.94
CA LEU A 148 -0.77 -11.56 1.81
C LEU A 148 -1.95 -11.37 0.85
N ARG A 149 -3.17 -11.21 1.38
CA ARG A 149 -4.37 -10.97 0.57
C ARG A 149 -4.29 -9.65 -0.18
N LEU A 150 -3.76 -8.59 0.44
CA LEU A 150 -3.54 -7.31 -0.23
C LEU A 150 -2.53 -7.45 -1.38
N LEU A 151 -1.41 -8.16 -1.17
CA LEU A 151 -0.44 -8.43 -2.22
C LEU A 151 -1.05 -9.22 -3.38
N ALA A 152 -1.88 -10.23 -3.08
CA ALA A 152 -2.57 -11.03 -4.09
C ALA A 152 -3.58 -10.20 -4.90
N VAL A 153 -4.33 -9.30 -4.26
CA VAL A 153 -5.24 -8.37 -4.96
C VAL A 153 -4.45 -7.44 -5.88
N LEU A 154 -3.35 -6.85 -5.38
CA LEU A 154 -2.50 -5.97 -6.19
C LEU A 154 -1.90 -6.69 -7.39
N LEU A 155 -1.50 -7.95 -7.24
CA LEU A 155 -1.00 -8.77 -8.34
C LEU A 155 -2.07 -8.97 -9.42
N LYS A 156 -3.29 -9.34 -9.03
CA LYS A 156 -4.42 -9.51 -9.96
C LYS A 156 -4.76 -8.22 -10.71
N MET A 157 -4.68 -7.06 -10.05
CA MET A 157 -4.89 -5.76 -10.69
C MET A 157 -3.81 -5.42 -11.72
N GLN A 158 -2.57 -5.84 -11.49
CA GLN A 158 -1.47 -5.68 -12.45
C GLN A 158 -1.68 -6.57 -13.68
N GLU A 159 -2.06 -7.84 -13.48
CA GLU A 159 -2.32 -8.80 -14.56
C GLU A 159 -3.46 -8.35 -15.48
N LYS A 160 -4.52 -7.78 -14.91
CA LYS A 160 -5.66 -7.23 -15.67
C LYS A 160 -5.35 -5.94 -16.41
N GLY A 161 -4.15 -5.38 -16.29
CA GLY A 161 -3.78 -4.12 -16.92
C GLY A 161 -4.55 -2.91 -16.39
N GLU A 162 -5.30 -3.05 -15.29
CA GLU A 162 -6.02 -1.95 -14.64
C GLU A 162 -5.07 -0.86 -14.11
N PHE A 163 -3.78 -1.19 -13.97
CA PHE A 163 -2.73 -0.25 -13.62
C PHE A 163 -2.25 0.60 -14.81
N ARG A 164 -2.44 0.16 -16.06
CA ARG A 164 -1.99 0.86 -17.27
C ARG A 164 -2.87 2.05 -17.64
N LEU A 165 -4.13 2.08 -17.17
CA LEU A 165 -5.03 3.23 -17.33
C LEU A 165 -4.74 4.39 -16.35
N LEU A 166 -3.69 4.28 -15.53
CA LEU A 166 -3.28 5.30 -14.55
C LEU A 166 -2.01 6.06 -14.96
N ALA A 167 -1.36 5.69 -16.06
CA ALA A 167 -0.32 6.52 -16.67
C ALA A 167 -1.02 7.56 -17.55
N SER A 168 -1.01 8.82 -17.12
CA SER A 168 -1.44 9.93 -17.98
C SER A 168 -0.69 9.84 -19.32
N PRO A 169 -1.36 10.14 -20.46
CA PRO A 169 -0.63 10.30 -21.71
C PRO A 169 0.46 11.36 -21.53
N PRO A 170 1.62 11.23 -22.20
CA PRO A 170 2.61 12.30 -22.21
C PRO A 170 1.92 13.56 -22.70
N VAL A 171 1.90 14.60 -21.86
CA VAL A 171 1.43 15.92 -22.25
C VAL A 171 2.27 16.30 -23.48
N PRO A 172 1.69 16.50 -24.68
CA PRO A 172 2.47 16.98 -25.80
C PRO A 172 3.08 18.31 -25.37
N ALA A 173 4.41 18.40 -25.45
CA ALA A 173 5.14 19.60 -25.15
C ALA A 173 4.55 20.73 -26.00
N ALA A 174 3.88 21.68 -25.35
CA ALA A 174 3.47 22.91 -26.03
C ALA A 174 4.75 23.59 -26.56
N PRO A 175 4.81 23.96 -27.83
CA PRO A 175 5.94 24.70 -28.35
C PRO A 175 5.97 26.07 -27.67
N PHE A 176 7.00 26.30 -26.85
CA PHE A 176 7.38 27.64 -26.43
C PHE A 176 7.77 28.41 -27.70
N LEU A 177 6.90 29.32 -28.14
CA LEU A 177 7.28 30.37 -29.08
C LEU A 177 8.22 31.32 -28.35
N VAL A 178 9.52 31.15 -28.60
CA VAL A 178 10.54 32.16 -28.29
C VAL A 178 10.42 33.22 -29.39
N ALA A 179 9.85 34.37 -29.07
CA ALA A 179 10.00 35.55 -29.90
C ALA A 179 11.41 36.12 -29.69
N PRO A 180 12.16 36.45 -30.76
CA PRO A 180 13.45 37.11 -30.63
C PRO A 180 13.28 38.61 -30.32
N PRO A 181 14.24 39.24 -29.61
CA PRO A 181 14.26 40.69 -29.41
C PRO A 181 14.88 41.38 -30.63
N GLU A 182 14.10 42.24 -31.30
CA GLU A 182 14.60 43.12 -32.35
C GLU A 182 14.87 44.51 -31.76
N ALA A 183 16.09 44.99 -32.01
CA ALA A 183 16.62 46.24 -31.50
C ALA A 183 16.27 47.40 -32.44
N ALA A 184 16.03 48.56 -31.82
CA ALA A 184 16.29 49.93 -32.26
C ALA A 184 16.04 50.31 -33.73
N GLU A 185 15.20 51.34 -33.94
CA GLU A 185 15.67 52.61 -34.52
C GLU A 185 14.61 53.72 -34.34
N ASP A 186 15.10 54.88 -33.90
CA ASP A 186 14.57 56.26 -33.98
C ASP A 186 15.58 56.95 -34.96
N PRO A 187 15.31 58.04 -35.73
CA PRO A 187 14.28 59.08 -35.56
C PRO A 187 13.63 59.59 -36.88
N THR A 188 12.58 60.43 -36.80
CA THR A 188 12.49 61.77 -37.43
C THR A 188 11.06 62.37 -37.44
N ASP A 189 11.00 63.63 -37.01
CA ASP A 189 10.22 64.78 -37.51
C ASP A 189 8.67 64.78 -37.53
N GLU A 190 8.13 65.54 -36.57
CA GLU A 190 6.91 66.38 -36.65
C GLU A 190 7.13 67.54 -37.67
N PRO A 191 6.12 68.31 -38.18
CA PRO A 191 4.86 68.65 -37.51
C PRO A 191 3.58 68.87 -38.38
N ASP A 192 2.49 69.14 -37.65
CA ASP A 192 1.40 70.09 -37.93
C ASP A 192 0.01 69.66 -38.47
N CYS A 193 -0.98 70.24 -37.78
CA CYS A 193 -2.34 70.67 -38.16
C CYS A 193 -3.56 69.74 -38.03
N GLU A 194 -4.33 70.04 -36.96
CA GLU A 194 -5.78 70.32 -36.90
C GLU A 194 -6.82 69.38 -37.56
N ALA A 195 -7.73 68.82 -36.73
CA ALA A 195 -9.15 69.22 -36.65
C ALA A 195 -10.11 68.07 -36.26
N HIS A 196 -10.85 68.32 -35.17
CA HIS A 196 -12.23 67.93 -34.83
C HIS A 196 -12.86 66.61 -35.35
N ALA A 197 -13.38 65.78 -34.43
CA ALA A 197 -14.81 65.79 -34.02
C ALA A 197 -15.25 64.45 -33.36
N GLY A 198 -15.91 64.58 -32.20
CA GLY A 198 -17.10 63.84 -31.74
C GLY A 198 -17.13 62.30 -31.78
N GLY A 199 -17.30 61.68 -30.60
CA GLY A 199 -17.71 60.28 -30.51
C GLY A 199 -17.81 59.74 -29.09
N GLU A 200 -18.87 60.11 -28.37
CA GLU A 200 -19.30 59.46 -27.14
C GLU A 200 -19.57 57.97 -27.36
N THR A 201 -18.95 57.08 -26.57
CA THR A 201 -19.54 55.78 -26.25
C THR A 201 -19.23 55.41 -24.80
N ALA A 202 -20.25 55.48 -23.96
CA ALA A 202 -20.22 55.07 -22.56
C ALA A 202 -20.18 53.54 -22.45
N ILE A 203 -19.28 53.03 -21.61
CA ILE A 203 -19.19 51.62 -21.23
C ILE A 203 -20.32 51.29 -20.25
N PRO A 204 -21.16 50.26 -20.48
CA PRO A 204 -22.20 49.88 -19.52
C PRO A 204 -21.57 49.13 -18.34
N VAL A 205 -21.63 49.77 -17.16
CA VAL A 205 -21.29 49.16 -15.88
C VAL A 205 -22.46 48.25 -15.45
N VAL A 206 -22.23 46.95 -15.39
CA VAL A 206 -23.20 45.97 -14.87
C VAL A 206 -23.15 45.98 -13.33
N PRO A 207 -24.26 46.28 -12.62
CA PRO A 207 -24.29 46.24 -11.15
C PRO A 207 -24.32 44.79 -10.64
N LEU A 208 -23.31 44.39 -9.87
CA LEU A 208 -23.33 43.14 -9.12
C LEU A 208 -24.28 43.29 -7.92
N GLY A 209 -25.47 42.68 -8.00
CA GLY A 209 -26.44 42.65 -6.91
C GLY A 209 -25.94 41.85 -5.69
N PRO A 210 -26.37 42.20 -4.46
CA PRO A 210 -25.85 41.65 -3.20
C PRO A 210 -26.25 40.20 -2.88
N GLY A 211 -26.74 39.42 -3.86
CA GLY A 211 -27.20 38.04 -3.68
C GLY A 211 -26.26 36.95 -4.21
N SER A 212 -25.11 37.29 -4.81
CA SER A 212 -24.27 36.32 -5.55
C SER A 212 -23.18 35.64 -4.73
N PHE A 213 -23.42 35.43 -3.43
CA PHE A 213 -22.61 34.52 -2.61
C PHE A 213 -23.50 33.34 -2.23
N GLY A 214 -23.35 32.24 -2.98
CA GLY A 214 -24.02 30.97 -2.68
C GLY A 214 -23.80 30.60 -1.21
N GLN A 215 -24.89 30.38 -0.49
CA GLN A 215 -24.82 29.96 0.90
C GLN A 215 -24.05 28.63 0.99
N PRO A 216 -22.99 28.53 1.81
CA PRO A 216 -22.27 27.28 1.98
C PRO A 216 -23.21 26.26 2.63
N THR A 217 -23.56 25.20 1.88
CA THR A 217 -24.29 24.06 2.42
C THR A 217 -23.57 23.55 3.69
N PRO A 218 -24.26 23.40 4.83
CA PRO A 218 -23.66 22.96 6.07
C PRO A 218 -23.03 21.58 5.86
N LYS A 219 -21.70 21.51 6.01
CA LYS A 219 -20.98 20.23 6.01
C LYS A 219 -21.43 19.46 7.24
N VAL A 220 -22.11 18.34 7.02
CA VAL A 220 -22.26 17.28 8.02
C VAL A 220 -20.85 16.85 8.45
N LEU A 221 -20.44 17.33 9.62
CA LEU A 221 -19.29 16.83 10.35
C LEU A 221 -19.65 15.40 10.75
N SER A 222 -19.14 14.42 10.01
CA SER A 222 -19.16 13.03 10.44
C SER A 222 -18.20 12.90 11.62
N ASP A 223 -18.70 13.15 12.82
CA ASP A 223 -18.01 13.05 14.11
C ASP A 223 -17.78 11.60 14.53
N VAL A 224 -17.14 10.82 13.66
CA VAL A 224 -16.44 9.62 14.12
C VAL A 224 -14.98 10.01 14.22
N ALA A 225 -14.64 10.67 15.34
CA ALA A 225 -13.26 10.85 15.73
C ALA A 225 -12.59 9.47 15.72
N PRO A 226 -11.59 9.22 14.85
CA PRO A 226 -10.95 7.92 14.83
C PRO A 226 -10.30 7.73 16.20
N ARG A 227 -10.59 6.62 16.88
CA ARG A 227 -9.80 6.14 18.02
C ARG A 227 -8.40 5.81 17.52
N GLY A 228 -7.61 6.84 17.23
CA GLY A 228 -6.41 6.79 16.43
C GLY A 228 -5.18 7.05 17.29
N ALA A 229 -4.25 6.11 17.27
CA ALA A 229 -2.90 6.28 17.81
C ALA A 229 -2.22 7.55 17.24
N PRO A 230 -1.25 8.13 17.97
CA PRO A 230 -0.57 9.37 17.57
C PRO A 230 0.11 9.27 16.19
N CYS A 231 0.35 10.42 15.57
CA CYS A 231 0.95 10.49 14.23
C CYS A 231 2.29 9.72 14.18
N PRO A 232 2.51 8.81 13.21
CA PRO A 232 3.76 8.04 13.12
C PRO A 232 5.00 8.87 12.78
N LYS A 233 4.85 10.15 12.42
CA LYS A 233 5.95 11.04 12.02
C LYS A 233 6.37 12.01 13.13
N CYS A 234 5.44 12.47 13.95
CA CYS A 234 5.71 13.50 14.96
C CYS A 234 5.02 13.24 16.30
N ASP A 235 4.39 12.08 16.46
CA ASP A 235 3.74 11.60 17.67
C ASP A 235 2.64 12.51 18.24
N SER A 236 2.14 13.46 17.44
CA SER A 236 1.06 14.35 17.86
C SER A 236 -0.26 13.58 17.92
N SER A 237 -1.00 13.75 19.03
CA SER A 237 -2.34 13.21 19.22
C SER A 237 -3.43 13.75 18.27
N PRO A 238 -3.47 15.04 17.87
CA PRO A 238 -4.54 15.51 17.00
C PRO A 238 -4.37 14.98 15.56
N VAL A 239 -5.23 14.04 15.19
CA VAL A 239 -5.30 13.41 13.86
C VAL A 239 -6.73 13.43 13.35
N TYR A 240 -6.93 13.71 12.06
CA TYR A 240 -8.26 13.80 11.44
C TYR A 240 -8.37 12.90 10.22
N VAL A 241 -9.60 12.46 9.91
CA VAL A 241 -9.87 11.69 8.70
C VAL A 241 -9.83 12.63 7.49
N SER A 242 -8.94 12.33 6.55
CA SER A 242 -8.77 13.08 5.31
C SER A 242 -9.56 12.46 4.18
N ARG A 243 -10.19 13.31 3.35
CA ARG A 243 -10.89 12.88 2.13
C ARG A 243 -9.94 12.18 1.16
N PRO A 244 -10.36 11.10 0.49
CA PRO A 244 -9.56 10.44 -0.54
C PRO A 244 -9.23 11.42 -1.67
N ARG A 245 -8.00 11.35 -2.17
CA ARG A 245 -7.46 12.16 -3.29
C ARG A 245 -7.13 11.32 -4.51
N SER A 246 -7.04 10.00 -4.35
CA SER A 246 -6.85 9.07 -5.45
C SER A 246 -7.92 8.00 -5.45
N ARG A 247 -8.10 7.33 -6.59
CA ARG A 247 -9.02 6.19 -6.71
C ARG A 247 -8.65 5.05 -5.77
N PHE A 248 -7.35 4.78 -5.59
CA PHE A 248 -6.85 3.83 -4.60
C PHE A 248 -7.30 4.20 -3.17
N GLU A 249 -7.20 5.47 -2.82
CA GLU A 249 -7.66 5.97 -1.52
C GLU A 249 -9.19 5.88 -1.37
N ALA A 250 -9.95 6.15 -2.43
CA ALA A 250 -11.40 5.97 -2.42
C ALA A 250 -11.78 4.48 -2.26
N PHE A 251 -11.03 3.58 -2.88
CA PHE A 251 -11.18 2.14 -2.71
C PHE A 251 -10.88 1.71 -1.27
N LEU A 252 -9.81 2.21 -0.66
CA LEU A 252 -9.49 1.94 0.74
C LEU A 252 -10.58 2.44 1.69
N VAL A 253 -11.09 3.65 1.48
CA VAL A 253 -12.22 4.19 2.27
C VAL A 253 -13.47 3.32 2.09
N ARG A 254 -13.73 2.80 0.88
CA ARG A 254 -14.82 1.85 0.61
C ARG A 254 -14.63 0.52 1.34
N MET A 255 -13.39 0.09 1.58
CA MET A 255 -13.06 -1.08 2.41
C MET A 255 -12.99 -0.75 3.92
N SER A 256 -13.57 0.37 4.36
CA SER A 256 -13.57 0.82 5.76
C SER A 256 -12.17 1.09 6.35
N VAL A 257 -11.19 1.44 5.50
CA VAL A 257 -9.85 1.83 5.93
C VAL A 257 -9.74 3.35 5.92
N PRO A 258 -9.76 4.03 7.09
CA PRO A 258 -9.72 5.48 7.13
C PRO A 258 -8.31 6.01 6.79
N ILE A 259 -8.29 7.12 6.05
CA ILE A 259 -7.05 7.81 5.69
C ILE A 259 -6.86 8.97 6.65
N CYS A 260 -5.92 8.86 7.58
CA CYS A 260 -5.67 9.89 8.58
C CYS A 260 -4.64 10.92 8.10
N ARG A 261 -4.78 12.14 8.61
CA ARG A 261 -3.77 13.20 8.53
C ARG A 261 -3.50 13.75 9.91
N CYS A 262 -2.23 14.01 10.17
CA CYS A 262 -1.81 14.71 11.37
C CYS A 262 -2.09 16.21 11.27
N HIS A 263 -2.64 16.83 12.32
CA HIS A 263 -2.82 18.29 12.37
C HIS A 263 -1.48 19.05 12.45
N SER A 264 -0.48 18.51 13.16
CA SER A 264 0.80 19.19 13.38
C SER A 264 1.74 19.14 12.18
N CYS A 265 1.92 17.96 11.55
CA CYS A 265 2.88 17.76 10.47
C CYS A 265 2.26 17.46 9.10
N TYR A 266 0.91 17.44 9.01
CA TYR A 266 0.16 17.13 7.79
C TYR A 266 0.50 15.79 7.12
N HIS A 267 1.24 14.93 7.82
CA HIS A 267 1.61 13.61 7.31
C HIS A 267 0.34 12.77 7.16
N ARG A 268 0.20 12.19 5.97
CA ARG A 268 -0.94 11.36 5.59
C ARG A 268 -0.56 9.90 5.67
N TYR A 269 -1.36 9.13 6.38
CA TYR A 269 -1.11 7.71 6.63
C TYR A 269 -2.43 6.96 6.70
N LEU A 270 -2.38 5.66 6.47
CA LEU A 270 -3.52 4.77 6.60
C LEU A 270 -3.51 4.17 8.00
N VAL A 271 -4.69 4.03 8.60
CA VAL A 271 -4.84 3.32 9.87
C VAL A 271 -5.54 1.99 9.58
N PHE A 272 -4.78 0.92 9.60
CA PHE A 272 -5.27 -0.45 9.40
C PHE A 272 -5.27 -1.18 10.74
N SER A 273 -6.27 -0.95 11.59
CA SER A 273 -6.44 -1.55 12.94
C SER A 273 -5.26 -1.35 13.94
N VAL A 274 -4.02 -1.68 13.53
CA VAL A 274 -2.74 -1.51 14.23
C VAL A 274 -1.60 -1.01 13.31
N PHE A 275 -1.72 -1.10 11.98
CA PHE A 275 -0.65 -0.72 11.04
C PHE A 275 -0.73 0.72 10.53
N LYS A 276 0.43 1.38 10.47
CA LYS A 276 0.62 2.74 9.95
C LYS A 276 1.47 2.70 8.67
N ILE A 277 0.81 2.58 7.52
CA ILE A 277 1.51 2.64 6.23
C ILE A 277 1.78 4.11 5.90
N ARG A 278 3.07 4.49 5.94
CA ARG A 278 3.54 5.83 5.56
C ARG A 278 3.41 5.99 4.04
N LYS A 279 2.61 6.96 3.59
CA LYS A 279 2.67 7.42 2.19
C LYS A 279 3.81 8.41 2.06
N GLU A 280 4.90 8.03 1.38
CA GLU A 280 5.94 8.98 0.99
C GLU A 280 5.32 10.04 0.07
N MET A 281 5.44 11.30 0.46
CA MET A 281 5.06 12.42 -0.40
C MET A 281 6.20 12.59 -1.42
N PRO A 282 5.90 12.92 -2.69
CA PRO A 282 6.93 13.23 -3.68
C PRO A 282 7.90 14.27 -3.13
N ALA A 283 9.20 14.05 -3.34
CA ALA A 283 10.24 15.02 -2.98
C ALA A 283 9.93 16.35 -3.68
N GLY A 284 9.81 17.43 -2.90
CA GLY A 284 9.40 18.77 -3.38
C GLY A 284 8.25 19.41 -2.58
N TYR A 285 7.52 18.65 -1.76
CA TYR A 285 6.45 19.19 -0.89
C TYR A 285 6.87 19.49 0.55
N GLU A 286 8.18 19.51 0.84
CA GLU A 286 8.68 19.90 2.17
C GLU A 286 8.51 21.40 2.38
N ARG A 287 7.35 21.81 2.93
CA ARG A 287 7.21 23.17 3.47
C ARG A 287 8.11 23.31 4.69
N ARG A 288 8.94 24.36 4.69
CA ARG A 288 9.81 24.78 5.79
C ARG A 288 9.11 24.59 7.14
N ARG A 289 9.63 23.67 7.97
CA ARG A 289 9.21 23.55 9.36
C ARG A 289 9.59 24.84 10.07
N ARG A 290 8.61 25.60 10.58
CA ARG A 290 8.90 26.66 11.54
C ARG A 290 9.39 25.99 12.85
N PRO A 291 10.54 26.40 13.40
CA PRO A 291 11.03 25.84 14.65
C PRO A 291 10.03 26.13 15.77
N HIS A 292 9.64 25.08 16.50
CA HIS A 292 8.75 25.17 17.65
C HIS A 292 9.55 25.78 18.81
N ARG A 293 9.26 27.04 19.18
CA ARG A 293 9.77 27.61 20.43
C ARG A 293 9.25 26.74 21.59
N ARG A 294 10.15 26.05 22.29
CA ARG A 294 9.88 25.48 23.61
C ARG A 294 9.71 26.65 24.58
N LYS A 295 8.54 26.77 25.20
CA LYS A 295 8.37 27.63 26.38
C LYS A 295 9.08 26.92 27.54
N ARG A 296 10.04 27.61 28.16
CA ARG A 296 10.56 27.28 29.49
C ARG A 296 9.50 27.60 30.53
#